data_AF-A0A765BVM8-F1
#
_entry.id   AF-A0A765BVM8-F1
#
_cell.length_a   1.000
_cell.length_b   1.000
_cell.length_c   1.000
_cell.angle_alpha   90.00
_cell.angle_beta   90.00
_cell.angle_gamma   90.00
#
_symmetry.space_group_name_H-M   'P 1'
#
loop_
_entity.id
_entity.type
_entity.pdbx_description
1 polymer ?
#
loop_
_entity_poly.entity_id
_entity_poly.type
_entity_poly.pdbx_seq_one_letter_code
_entity_poly.pdbx_strand_id
1 'polypeptide(L)'
;MRAKERLPRKRYSPEFKMKLVRLALEEAASVAALARQHDVNDNLLFKWIRLWHREGRVCHPRKKSSSLPAIIPVQLRAEPSPSASEPPSCSLQTACHIKCRGGEITLTHPLTELITTVLRELMRGPQ
;
A
#
# COMPACT_ATOMS: atom_id res chain seq x y z
N MET A 1 27.89 -18.52 24.95
CA MET A 1 26.45 -18.22 24.75
C MET A 1 25.88 -19.27 23.80
N ARG A 2 25.04 -20.20 24.28
CA ARG A 2 24.46 -21.26 23.44
C ARG A 2 23.24 -20.70 22.70
N ALA A 3 23.28 -20.64 21.37
CA ALA A 3 22.15 -20.20 20.58
C ALA A 3 20.98 -21.18 20.79
N LYS A 4 19.85 -20.68 21.30
CA LYS A 4 18.65 -21.49 21.52
C LYS A 4 17.93 -21.64 20.19
N GLU A 5 18.08 -22.80 19.55
CA GLU A 5 17.36 -23.14 18.32
C GLU A 5 15.84 -22.95 18.56
N ARG A 6 15.25 -22.03 17.80
CA ARG A 6 13.82 -21.71 17.92
C ARG A 6 13.06 -22.71 17.07
N LEU A 7 12.31 -23.58 17.73
CA LEU A 7 11.41 -24.51 17.06
C LEU A 7 10.47 -23.75 16.10
N PRO A 8 10.16 -24.35 14.93
CA PRO A 8 9.26 -23.74 13.95
C PRO A 8 7.88 -23.49 14.58
N ARG A 9 7.29 -22.32 14.29
CA ARG A 9 5.98 -21.93 14.84
C ARG A 9 4.88 -22.85 14.27
N LYS A 10 4.17 -23.57 15.14
CA LYS A 10 2.94 -24.30 14.79
C LYS A 10 1.94 -23.34 14.14
N ARG A 11 1.39 -23.73 12.98
CA ARG A 11 0.34 -23.00 12.27
C ARG A 11 -0.95 -23.80 12.33
N TYR A 12 -2.03 -23.14 12.71
CA TYR A 12 -3.37 -23.74 12.79
C TYR A 12 -4.25 -23.21 11.66
N SER A 13 -5.03 -24.09 11.05
CA SER A 13 -6.02 -23.74 10.01
C SER A 13 -7.13 -22.87 10.62
N PRO A 14 -7.75 -21.96 9.84
CA PRO A 14 -8.84 -21.12 10.34
C PRO A 14 -10.04 -21.93 10.82
N GLU A 15 -10.33 -23.06 10.18
CA GLU A 15 -11.41 -23.98 10.56
C GLU A 15 -11.16 -24.59 11.95
N PHE A 16 -9.93 -25.05 12.20
CA PHE A 16 -9.55 -25.59 13.50
C PHE A 16 -9.68 -24.54 14.61
N LYS A 17 -9.21 -23.32 14.36
CA LYS A 17 -9.37 -22.20 15.29
C LYS A 17 -10.84 -21.92 15.60
N MET A 18 -11.69 -21.96 14.57
CA MET A 18 -13.13 -21.69 14.71
C MET A 18 -13.81 -22.77 15.54
N LYS A 19 -13.47 -24.04 15.30
CA LYS A 19 -13.98 -25.17 16.08
C LYS A 19 -13.65 -25.00 17.57
N LEU A 20 -12.40 -24.68 17.90
CA LEU A 20 -12.01 -24.47 19.30
C LEU A 20 -12.72 -23.29 19.95
N VAL A 21 -12.90 -22.18 19.22
CA VAL A 21 -13.62 -21.01 19.77
C VAL A 21 -15.08 -21.33 20.00
N ARG A 22 -15.75 -22.07 19.11
CA ARG A 22 -17.14 -22.50 19.32
C ARG A 22 -17.28 -23.38 20.54
N LEU A 23 -16.41 -24.39 20.68
CA LEU A 23 -16.38 -25.25 21.87
C LEU A 23 -16.15 -24.42 23.15
N ALA A 24 -15.24 -23.45 23.12
CA ALA A 24 -14.99 -22.57 24.26
C ALA A 24 -16.19 -21.67 24.63
N LEU A 25 -17.07 -21.35 23.68
CA LEU A 25 -18.28 -20.57 23.89
C LEU A 25 -19.46 -21.43 24.36
N GLU A 26 -19.55 -22.68 23.88
CA GLU A 26 -20.63 -23.61 24.21
C GLU A 26 -20.41 -24.31 25.55
N GLU A 27 -19.19 -24.77 25.82
CA GLU A 27 -18.96 -25.77 26.86
C GLU A 27 -18.82 -25.15 28.26
N ALA A 28 -18.75 -23.81 28.39
CA ALA A 28 -18.56 -23.04 29.63
C ALA A 28 -17.42 -23.52 30.57
N ALA A 29 -16.69 -24.55 30.17
CA ALA A 29 -15.57 -25.16 30.86
C ALA A 29 -14.34 -24.25 30.75
N SER A 30 -13.40 -24.45 31.66
CA SER A 30 -12.16 -23.68 31.69
C SER A 30 -11.45 -23.75 30.33
N VAL A 31 -11.25 -22.58 29.70
CA VAL A 31 -10.55 -22.42 28.43
C VAL A 31 -9.17 -23.10 28.44
N ALA A 32 -8.50 -23.13 29.59
CA ALA A 32 -7.21 -23.78 29.75
C ALA A 32 -7.29 -25.30 29.66
N ALA A 33 -8.38 -25.92 30.16
CA ALA A 33 -8.59 -27.36 30.05
C ALA A 33 -8.85 -27.77 28.59
N LEU A 34 -9.71 -27.03 27.90
CA LEU A 34 -9.98 -27.23 26.47
C LEU A 34 -8.71 -27.08 25.61
N ALA A 35 -7.89 -26.06 25.90
CA ALA A 35 -6.63 -25.85 25.20
C ALA A 35 -5.67 -27.04 25.37
N ARG A 36 -5.55 -27.58 26.59
CA ARG A 36 -4.72 -28.77 26.89
C ARG A 36 -5.22 -30.02 26.17
N GLN A 37 -6.54 -30.23 26.13
CA GLN A 37 -7.15 -31.37 25.43
C GLN A 37 -6.85 -31.36 23.93
N HIS A 38 -6.72 -30.17 23.33
CA HIS A 38 -6.42 -30.01 21.91
C HIS A 38 -4.95 -29.73 21.58
N ASP A 39 -4.03 -29.85 22.55
CA ASP A 39 -2.60 -29.51 22.40
C ASP A 39 -2.37 -28.10 21.83
N VAL A 40 -3.19 -27.15 22.29
CA VAL A 40 -3.10 -25.73 21.96
C VAL A 40 -2.67 -24.94 23.21
N ASN A 41 -1.87 -23.90 23.00
CA ASN A 41 -1.55 -22.96 24.07
C ASN A 41 -2.82 -22.20 24.51
N ASP A 42 -3.12 -22.20 25.80
CA ASP A 42 -4.24 -21.48 26.41
C ASP A 42 -4.27 -19.99 26.04
N ASN A 43 -3.10 -19.33 26.08
CA ASN A 43 -2.99 -17.93 25.67
C ASN A 43 -3.35 -17.70 24.20
N LEU A 44 -3.09 -18.68 23.35
CA LEU A 44 -3.43 -18.60 21.93
C LEU A 44 -4.94 -18.73 21.73
N LEU A 45 -5.58 -19.63 22.46
CA LEU A 45 -7.03 -19.80 22.44
C LEU A 45 -7.74 -18.53 22.97
N PHE A 46 -7.27 -17.96 24.07
CA PHE A 46 -7.79 -16.67 24.56
C PHE A 46 -7.69 -15.54 23.53
N LYS A 47 -6.59 -15.49 22.77
CA LYS A 47 -6.44 -14.51 21.68
C LYS A 47 -7.47 -14.73 20.58
N TRP A 48 -7.77 -15.97 20.21
CA TRP A 48 -8.77 -16.28 19.19
C TRP A 48 -10.19 -15.94 19.66
N ILE A 49 -10.53 -16.27 20.92
CA ILE A 49 -11.83 -15.92 21.52
C ILE A 49 -12.01 -14.40 21.55
N ARG A 50 -10.99 -13.65 22.00
CA ARG A 50 -11.02 -12.17 21.99
C ARG A 50 -11.20 -11.60 20.59
N LEU A 51 -10.53 -12.17 19.60
CA LEU A 51 -10.66 -11.74 18.22
C LEU A 51 -12.07 -12.01 17.67
N TRP A 52 -12.63 -13.17 18.01
CA TRP A 52 -14.00 -13.52 17.66
C TRP A 52 -15.02 -12.54 18.24
N HIS A 53 -14.91 -12.20 19.53
CA HIS A 53 -15.80 -11.20 20.13
C HIS A 53 -15.68 -9.80 19.52
N ARG A 54 -14.50 -9.41 19.06
CA ARG A 54 -14.25 -8.07 18.50
C ARG A 54 -14.63 -7.95 17.03
N GLU A 55 -14.26 -8.95 16.22
CA GLU A 55 -14.32 -8.86 14.76
C GLU A 55 -15.26 -9.89 14.13
N GLY A 56 -15.80 -10.84 14.91
CA GLY A 56 -16.55 -11.98 14.37
C GLY A 56 -15.68 -12.97 13.59
N ARG A 57 -14.36 -12.99 13.85
CA ARG A 57 -13.39 -13.85 13.12
C ARG A 57 -12.31 -14.37 14.06
N VAL A 58 -11.79 -15.56 13.76
CA VAL A 58 -10.69 -16.20 14.52
C VAL A 58 -9.32 -16.06 13.84
N CYS A 59 -9.28 -15.50 12.64
CA CYS A 59 -8.05 -15.22 11.91
C CYS A 59 -8.23 -13.96 11.06
N HIS A 60 -7.19 -13.14 10.99
CA HIS A 60 -7.11 -12.10 9.96
C HIS A 60 -6.90 -12.76 8.60
N PRO A 61 -7.63 -12.33 7.56
CA PRO A 61 -7.25 -12.64 6.19
C PRO A 61 -5.79 -12.28 6.02
N ARG A 62 -4.96 -13.22 5.55
CA ARG A 62 -3.65 -12.84 5.08
C ARG A 62 -3.89 -11.86 3.95
N LYS A 63 -3.56 -10.59 4.15
CA LYS A 63 -3.36 -9.68 3.03
C LYS A 63 -2.31 -10.37 2.16
N LYS A 64 -2.74 -11.04 1.09
CA LYS A 64 -1.85 -11.20 -0.07
C LYS A 64 -1.50 -9.77 -0.38
N SER A 65 -0.28 -9.36 -0.11
CA SER A 65 0.22 -8.02 -0.42
C SER A 65 0.36 -7.92 -1.95
N SER A 66 -0.78 -7.94 -2.63
CA SER A 66 -0.99 -7.37 -3.95
C SER A 66 -1.91 -6.15 -3.84
N SER A 67 -2.04 -5.57 -2.64
CA SER A 67 -2.60 -4.23 -2.49
C SER A 67 -1.47 -3.27 -2.83
N LEU A 68 -1.38 -2.87 -4.09
CA LEU A 68 -0.79 -1.58 -4.40
C LEU A 68 -1.51 -0.53 -3.54
N PRO A 69 -0.80 0.45 -2.96
CA PRO A 69 -1.44 1.49 -2.17
C PRO A 69 -2.45 2.23 -3.06
N ALA A 70 -3.71 2.27 -2.63
CA ALA A 70 -4.74 3.02 -3.33
C ALA A 70 -4.42 4.51 -3.18
N ILE A 71 -4.05 5.15 -4.28
CA ILE A 71 -3.87 6.61 -4.34
C ILE A 71 -5.26 7.22 -4.35
N ILE A 72 -5.59 7.96 -3.30
CA ILE A 72 -6.83 8.74 -3.22
C ILE A 72 -6.57 10.06 -3.94
N PRO A 73 -7.28 10.37 -5.04
CA PRO A 73 -7.16 11.67 -5.68
C PRO A 73 -7.67 12.75 -4.72
N VAL A 74 -6.80 13.68 -4.35
CA VAL A 74 -7.17 14.88 -3.61
C VAL A 74 -7.69 15.89 -4.61
N GLN A 75 -9.01 16.07 -4.68
CA GLN A 75 -9.59 17.23 -5.35
C GLN A 75 -9.27 18.50 -4.52
N LEU A 76 -8.37 19.33 -5.02
CA LEU A 76 -8.16 20.68 -4.52
C LEU A 76 -9.43 21.50 -4.83
N ARG A 77 -10.24 21.76 -3.81
CA ARG A 77 -11.34 22.73 -3.91
C ARG A 77 -10.72 24.12 -3.79
N ALA A 78 -10.65 24.85 -4.89
CA ALA A 78 -10.46 26.29 -4.85
C ALA A 78 -11.76 26.89 -4.30
N GLU A 79 -11.75 27.31 -3.04
CA GLU A 79 -12.83 28.13 -2.49
C GLU A 79 -12.87 29.47 -3.24
N PRO A 80 -14.05 29.91 -3.73
CA PRO A 80 -14.19 31.10 -4.54
C PRO A 80 -14.19 32.36 -3.66
N SER A 81 -13.22 33.25 -3.86
CA SER A 81 -13.34 34.66 -3.43
C SER A 81 -13.76 35.51 -4.65
N PRO A 82 -14.73 36.42 -4.51
CA PRO A 82 -15.53 36.90 -5.64
C PRO A 82 -14.89 38.10 -6.35
N SER A 83 -14.62 37.97 -7.65
CA SER A 83 -15.25 38.81 -8.69
C SER A 83 -14.73 38.48 -10.09
N ALA A 84 -15.64 37.86 -10.84
CA ALA A 84 -15.97 38.11 -12.24
C ALA A 84 -14.94 37.79 -13.37
N SER A 85 -15.27 36.69 -14.06
CA SER A 85 -15.20 36.47 -15.53
C SER A 85 -13.99 35.74 -16.14
N GLU A 86 -14.06 34.40 -16.17
CA GLU A 86 -13.67 33.43 -17.24
C GLU A 86 -12.25 33.41 -17.89
N PRO A 87 -11.78 32.26 -18.45
CA PRO A 87 -11.24 31.07 -17.80
C PRO A 87 -9.72 30.87 -18.07
N PRO A 88 -8.89 30.24 -17.20
CA PRO A 88 -7.64 29.65 -17.65
C PRO A 88 -7.94 28.26 -18.22
N SER A 89 -8.10 28.20 -19.55
CA SER A 89 -7.97 26.96 -20.29
C SER A 89 -6.64 26.28 -19.94
N CYS A 90 -6.72 25.02 -19.54
CA CYS A 90 -5.61 24.08 -19.51
C CYS A 90 -4.71 24.27 -20.74
N SER A 91 -3.45 24.62 -20.52
CA SER A 91 -2.39 24.13 -21.38
C SER A 91 -1.19 23.84 -20.50
N LEU A 92 -0.77 22.57 -20.51
CA LEU A 92 0.48 22.13 -19.92
C LEU A 92 1.59 22.93 -20.60
N GLN A 93 2.07 23.99 -19.95
CA GLN A 93 3.18 24.79 -20.44
C GLN A 93 4.47 23.98 -20.29
N THR A 94 4.69 23.02 -21.18
CA THR A 94 5.93 22.25 -21.24
C THR A 94 6.97 23.11 -21.95
N ALA A 95 7.79 23.82 -21.18
CA ALA A 95 8.96 24.53 -21.69
C ALA A 95 10.21 23.65 -21.51
N CYS A 96 11.03 23.52 -22.55
CA CYS A 96 12.28 22.78 -22.54
C CYS A 96 13.46 23.76 -22.67
N HIS A 97 14.34 23.76 -21.68
CA HIS A 97 15.53 24.62 -21.64
C HIS A 97 16.77 23.77 -21.94
N ILE A 98 17.51 24.14 -22.98
CA ILE A 98 18.70 23.43 -23.44
C ILE A 98 19.90 24.37 -23.36
N LYS A 99 20.84 24.07 -22.47
CA LYS A 99 22.06 24.86 -22.28
C LYS A 99 23.21 24.25 -23.08
N CYS A 100 23.69 24.97 -24.10
CA CYS A 100 24.82 24.56 -24.93
C CYS A 100 26.06 25.43 -24.66
N ARG A 101 27.24 24.97 -25.10
CA ARG A 101 28.50 25.72 -24.95
C ARG A 101 28.49 27.08 -25.67
N GLY A 102 27.67 27.24 -26.72
CA GLY A 102 27.53 28.47 -27.50
C GLY A 102 26.34 29.36 -27.13
N GLY A 103 25.55 29.00 -26.11
CA GLY A 103 24.35 29.75 -25.71
C GLY A 103 23.23 28.87 -25.16
N GLU A 104 22.18 29.50 -24.67
CA GLU A 104 21.00 28.84 -24.11
C GLU A 104 19.82 28.93 -25.09
N ILE A 105 19.16 27.80 -25.33
CA ILE A 105 18.02 27.68 -26.23
C ILE A 105 16.80 27.29 -25.40
N THR A 106 15.73 28.06 -25.50
CA THR A 106 14.48 27.81 -24.77
C THR A 106 13.34 27.56 -25.75
N LEU A 107 12.73 26.37 -25.65
CA LEU A 107 11.61 25.97 -26.50
C LEU A 107 10.33 25.95 -25.67
N THR A 108 9.34 26.74 -26.07
CA THR A 108 8.03 26.78 -25.40
C THR A 108 7.04 25.89 -26.17
N HIS A 109 6.48 24.89 -25.48
CA HIS A 109 5.58 23.87 -26.05
C HIS A 109 6.13 23.09 -27.25
N PRO A 110 7.37 22.55 -27.21
CA PRO A 110 7.90 21.80 -28.33
C PRO A 110 7.23 20.42 -28.44
N LEU A 111 6.86 20.05 -29.66
CA LEU A 111 6.47 18.67 -29.97
C LEU A 111 7.68 17.74 -29.85
N THR A 112 7.47 16.50 -29.41
CA THR A 112 8.53 15.52 -29.15
C THR A 112 9.49 15.33 -30.33
N GLU A 113 8.98 15.35 -31.56
CA GLU A 113 9.78 15.25 -32.79
C GLU A 113 10.75 16.42 -33.00
N LEU A 114 10.36 17.62 -32.56
CA LEU A 114 11.22 18.80 -32.62
C LEU A 114 12.34 18.69 -31.59
N ILE A 115 12.02 18.24 -30.37
CA ILE A 115 13.00 18.04 -29.29
C ILE A 115 14.06 17.01 -29.72
N THR A 116 13.63 15.87 -30.28
CA THR A 116 14.55 14.80 -30.70
C THR A 116 15.43 15.23 -31.86
N THR A 117 14.89 15.99 -32.82
CA THR A 117 15.66 16.54 -33.95
C THR A 117 16.69 17.55 -33.47
N VAL A 118 16.30 18.49 -32.59
CA VAL A 118 17.22 19.48 -32.02
C VAL A 118 18.32 18.80 -31.21
N LEU A 119 17.99 17.81 -30.37
CA LEU A 119 19.00 17.06 -29.62
C LEU A 119 19.95 16.29 -30.54
N ARG A 120 19.45 15.69 -31.63
CA ARG A 120 20.29 14.97 -32.60
C ARG A 120 21.27 15.90 -33.32
N GLU A 121 20.82 17.09 -33.74
CA GLU A 121 21.68 18.07 -34.41
C GLU A 121 22.70 18.68 -33.44
N LEU A 122 22.32 18.98 -32.20
CA LEU A 122 23.25 19.45 -31.17
C LEU A 122 24.33 18.41 -30.84
N MET A 123 24.02 17.11 -30.95
CA MET A 123 24.98 16.02 -30.76
C MET A 123 25.84 15.73 -31.99
N ARG A 124 25.48 16.20 -33.20
CA ARG A 124 26.24 15.97 -34.43
C ARG A 124 27.46 16.87 -34.58
N GLY A 125 27.57 17.93 -33.77
CA GLY A 125 28.67 18.90 -33.82
C GLY A 125 28.66 19.74 -35.11
N PRO A 126 29.36 20.90 -35.15
CA PRO A 126 29.51 21.65 -36.39
C PRO A 126 30.39 20.84 -37.37
N GLN A 127 29.98 20.74 -38.64
CA GLN A 127 30.87 20.36 -39.74
C GLN A 127 31.94 21.45 -39.93
#